data_AF-A0A2T6KY73-F1
#
_entry.id   AF-A0A2T6KY73-F1
#
_cell.length_a   1.000
_cell.length_b   1.000
_cell.length_c   1.000
_cell.angle_alpha   90.00
_cell.angle_beta   90.00
_cell.angle_gamma   90.00
#
_symmetry.space_group_name_H-M   'P 1'
#
loop_
_entity.id
_entity.type
_entity.pdbx_description
1 polymer ?
#
loop_
_entity_poly.entity_id
_entity_poly.type
_entity_poly.pdbx_seq_one_letter_code
_entity_poly.pdbx_strand_id
1 'polypeptide(L)'
;MIADGPVIAQGSDRYPNTTAEDWVTYADHVVVATAVADEALPLDEDAAANGEGGVDRMVTIQVDDVVWTSAEPRHEAPATFEWSGWGWALQNGERIEMAGEDEPRVEVDHTYVMALVHEPEFTDGGTDYPAKWVSLGSDSIIPYDGTELGVGEVQGAVQSEPKAHDQDAVDFSLEDEMAGKGVDELVAALNDATPGTRGDFGPVWRTDD
;
A
#
# COMPACT_ATOMS: atom_id res chain seq x y z
N MET A 1 -6.36 -8.15 29.13
CA MET A 1 -5.44 -7.03 28.83
C MET A 1 -5.42 -6.96 27.33
N ILE A 2 -6.03 -5.91 26.77
CA ILE A 2 -5.92 -5.63 25.33
C ILE A 2 -4.49 -5.12 25.12
N ALA A 3 -3.80 -5.61 24.09
CA ALA A 3 -2.44 -5.17 23.81
C ALA A 3 -2.45 -3.65 23.55
N ASP A 4 -1.49 -2.91 24.12
CA ASP A 4 -1.26 -1.52 23.75
C ASP A 4 -0.59 -1.54 22.36
N GLY A 5 -1.37 -1.35 21.30
CA GLY A 5 -0.91 -1.29 19.91
C GLY A 5 -1.84 -2.03 18.93
N PRO A 6 -1.67 -1.84 17.60
CA PRO A 6 -2.51 -2.51 16.62
C PRO A 6 -2.38 -4.04 16.67
N VAL A 7 -3.45 -4.72 16.27
CA VAL A 7 -3.43 -6.13 15.91
C VAL A 7 -2.69 -6.27 14.59
N ILE A 8 -1.69 -7.15 14.55
CA ILE A 8 -0.89 -7.36 13.35
C ILE A 8 -1.50 -8.47 12.50
N ALA A 9 -1.76 -8.16 11.23
CA ALA A 9 -2.27 -9.06 10.21
C ALA A 9 -1.16 -9.46 9.22
N GLN A 10 -1.33 -10.61 8.57
CA GLN A 10 -0.47 -11.08 7.49
C GLN A 10 -1.33 -11.35 6.25
N GLY A 11 -0.82 -10.96 5.08
CA GLY A 11 -1.48 -11.14 3.79
C GLY A 11 -0.53 -11.71 2.74
N SER A 12 -1.02 -11.90 1.52
CA SER A 12 -0.18 -12.12 0.35
C SER A 12 -0.42 -11.00 -0.63
N ASP A 13 0.66 -10.44 -1.14
CA ASP A 13 0.58 -9.39 -2.13
C ASP A 13 0.08 -9.88 -3.47
N ARG A 14 -0.59 -8.96 -4.16
CA ARG A 14 -1.16 -9.23 -5.46
C ARG A 14 -0.12 -9.15 -6.56
N TYR A 15 0.73 -8.13 -6.53
CA TYR A 15 1.79 -7.92 -7.50
C TYR A 15 3.14 -8.19 -6.86
N PRO A 16 4.12 -8.70 -7.61
CA PRO A 16 5.50 -8.58 -7.21
C PRO A 16 5.85 -7.11 -6.93
N ASN A 17 6.53 -6.87 -5.83
CA ASN A 17 6.77 -5.54 -5.26
C ASN A 17 8.10 -5.45 -4.47
N THR A 18 8.93 -6.49 -4.45
CA THR A 18 10.10 -6.55 -3.57
C THR A 18 11.36 -5.98 -4.20
N THR A 19 11.40 -5.73 -5.51
CA THR A 19 12.60 -5.22 -6.20
C THR A 19 12.31 -4.01 -7.09
N ALA A 20 13.35 -3.27 -7.48
CA ALA A 20 13.23 -2.20 -8.46
C ALA A 20 12.72 -2.72 -9.82
N GLU A 21 13.13 -3.93 -10.23
CA GLU A 21 12.59 -4.61 -11.42
C GLU A 21 11.07 -4.82 -11.30
N ASP A 22 10.59 -5.28 -10.15
CA ASP A 22 9.15 -5.47 -9.93
C ASP A 22 8.39 -4.15 -10.05
N TRP A 23 8.85 -3.11 -9.36
CA TRP A 23 8.22 -1.80 -9.37
C TRP A 23 8.12 -1.26 -10.79
N VAL A 24 9.20 -1.27 -11.57
CA VAL A 24 9.16 -0.75 -12.96
C VAL A 24 8.41 -1.65 -13.93
N THR A 25 8.21 -2.92 -13.58
CA THR A 25 7.40 -3.86 -14.37
C THR A 25 5.90 -3.62 -14.19
N TYR A 26 5.47 -3.34 -12.95
CA TYR A 26 4.04 -3.34 -12.60
C TYR A 26 3.46 -1.96 -12.31
N ALA A 27 4.23 -1.03 -11.75
CA ALA A 27 3.73 0.30 -11.47
C ALA A 27 3.55 1.11 -12.77
N ASP A 28 2.45 1.86 -12.85
CA ASP A 28 2.29 2.90 -13.86
C ASP A 28 3.03 4.18 -13.40
N HIS A 29 3.00 4.47 -12.09
CA HIS A 29 3.65 5.64 -11.47
C HIS A 29 4.23 5.30 -10.10
N VAL A 30 5.26 6.03 -9.67
CA VAL A 30 5.65 6.13 -8.26
C VAL A 30 5.44 7.57 -7.81
N VAL A 31 4.76 7.74 -6.68
CA VAL A 31 4.32 9.05 -6.19
C VAL A 31 4.80 9.30 -4.77
N VAL A 32 5.02 10.57 -4.44
CA VAL A 32 4.99 11.05 -3.05
C VAL A 32 3.56 11.49 -2.77
N ALA A 33 2.96 10.98 -1.72
CA ALA A 33 1.55 11.22 -1.44
C ALA A 33 1.25 11.28 0.06
N THR A 34 0.29 12.14 0.42
CA THR A 34 -0.15 12.36 1.80
C THR A 34 -1.54 11.77 2.00
N ALA A 35 -1.74 11.06 3.11
CA ALA A 35 -3.07 10.65 3.53
C ALA A 35 -3.80 11.85 4.16
N VAL A 36 -4.96 12.22 3.61
CA VAL A 36 -5.67 13.46 3.98
C VAL A 36 -7.04 13.23 4.61
N ALA A 37 -7.61 12.02 4.46
CA ALA A 37 -8.83 11.62 5.15
C ALA A 37 -8.87 10.11 5.37
N ASP A 38 -9.62 9.68 6.38
CA ASP A 38 -9.85 8.27 6.71
C ASP A 38 -11.33 8.10 7.09
N GLU A 39 -11.97 7.11 6.49
CA GLU A 39 -13.33 6.68 6.80
C GLU A 39 -13.39 5.17 7.07
N ALA A 40 -13.95 4.81 8.22
CA ALA A 40 -14.32 3.42 8.51
C ALA A 40 -15.48 2.98 7.61
N LEU A 41 -15.30 1.87 6.89
CA LEU A 41 -16.36 1.30 6.09
C LEU A 41 -17.45 0.68 6.99
N PRO A 42 -18.71 0.61 6.52
CA PRO A 42 -19.78 -0.05 7.24
C PRO A 42 -19.41 -1.51 7.55
N LEU A 43 -19.76 -1.96 8.76
CA LEU A 43 -19.68 -3.38 9.10
C LEU A 43 -20.64 -4.19 8.25
N ASP A 44 -20.20 -5.39 7.87
CA ASP A 44 -21.14 -6.39 7.39
C ASP A 44 -22.15 -6.76 8.49
N GLU A 45 -23.38 -7.13 8.10
CA GLU A 45 -24.48 -7.36 9.06
C GLU A 45 -24.16 -8.51 10.04
N ASP A 46 -23.39 -9.51 9.61
CA ASP A 46 -23.03 -10.68 10.42
C ASP A 46 -21.98 -10.33 11.47
N ALA A 47 -20.95 -9.55 11.11
CA ALA A 47 -19.94 -9.03 12.02
C ALA A 47 -20.55 -8.07 13.04
N ALA A 48 -21.47 -7.21 12.59
CA ALA A 48 -22.22 -6.33 13.49
C ALA A 48 -23.08 -7.11 14.50
N ALA A 49 -23.70 -8.22 14.08
CA ALA A 49 -24.53 -9.04 14.95
C ALA A 49 -23.73 -9.83 15.99
N ASN A 50 -22.52 -10.28 15.63
CA ASN A 50 -21.68 -11.12 16.49
C ASN A 50 -20.66 -10.32 17.31
N GLY A 51 -20.37 -9.07 16.94
CA GLY A 51 -19.36 -8.24 17.61
C GLY A 51 -17.92 -8.74 17.41
N GLU A 52 -17.72 -9.53 16.35
CA GLU A 52 -16.47 -10.18 15.92
C GLU A 52 -16.33 -9.97 14.40
N GLY A 53 -15.12 -9.73 13.90
CA GLY A 53 -14.87 -9.50 12.47
C GLY A 53 -13.88 -8.36 12.21
N GLY A 54 -13.77 -7.94 10.95
CA GLY A 54 -12.97 -6.80 10.53
C GLY A 54 -13.87 -5.62 10.12
N VAL A 55 -13.42 -4.41 10.45
CA VAL A 55 -13.92 -3.16 9.87
C VAL A 55 -12.84 -2.72 8.91
N ASP A 56 -13.12 -2.70 7.61
CA ASP A 56 -12.20 -2.10 6.65
C ASP A 56 -12.27 -0.58 6.71
N ARG A 57 -11.28 0.10 6.13
CA ARG A 57 -11.30 1.56 6.02
C ARG A 57 -10.88 2.01 4.63
N MET A 58 -11.34 3.20 4.26
CA MET A 58 -10.96 3.87 3.04
C MET A 58 -10.20 5.14 3.39
N VAL A 59 -9.02 5.29 2.81
CA VAL A 59 -8.14 6.44 3.00
C VAL A 59 -8.14 7.27 1.74
N THR A 60 -8.42 8.56 1.86
CA THR A 60 -8.21 9.49 0.75
C THR A 60 -6.75 9.89 0.72
N ILE A 61 -6.09 9.61 -0.39
CA ILE A 61 -4.70 9.93 -0.65
C ILE A 61 -4.63 11.10 -1.63
N GLN A 62 -3.84 12.12 -1.29
CA GLN A 62 -3.48 13.23 -2.17
C GLN A 62 -2.08 12.97 -2.74
N VAL A 63 -1.95 13.00 -4.07
CA VAL A 63 -0.64 12.94 -4.72
C VAL A 63 0.00 14.32 -4.69
N ASP A 64 1.14 14.42 -4.02
CA ASP A 64 1.89 15.66 -3.87
C ASP A 64 2.92 15.83 -4.99
N ASP A 65 3.55 14.72 -5.40
CA ASP A 65 4.47 14.69 -6.53
C ASP A 65 4.48 13.32 -7.24
N VAL A 66 4.77 13.32 -8.54
CA VAL A 66 5.00 12.11 -9.33
C VAL A 66 6.49 12.00 -9.61
N VAL A 67 7.17 11.12 -8.87
CA VAL A 67 8.64 11.05 -8.86
C VAL A 67 9.20 10.07 -9.90
N TRP A 68 8.39 9.11 -10.35
CA TRP A 68 8.71 8.24 -11.47
C TRP A 68 7.44 7.88 -12.24
N THR A 69 7.57 7.67 -13.55
CA THR A 69 6.49 7.21 -14.42
C THR A 69 7.05 6.21 -15.40
N SER A 70 6.30 5.12 -15.62
CA SER A 70 6.65 4.11 -16.60
C SER A 70 6.81 4.73 -18.00
N ALA A 71 7.64 4.12 -18.86
CA ALA A 71 7.78 4.56 -20.24
C ALA A 71 6.47 4.41 -21.04
N GLU A 72 5.62 3.45 -20.64
CA GLU A 72 4.32 3.16 -21.24
C GLU A 72 3.24 3.08 -20.15
N PRO A 73 2.92 4.20 -19.47
CA PRO A 73 1.93 4.18 -18.40
C PRO A 73 0.55 3.98 -19.02
N ARG A 74 -0.26 3.08 -18.43
CA ARG A 74 -1.58 2.75 -19.00
C ARG A 74 -2.62 3.83 -18.74
N HIS A 75 -2.41 4.64 -17.70
CA HIS A 75 -3.28 5.73 -17.28
C HIS A 75 -2.41 6.93 -16.85
N GLU A 76 -3.00 8.12 -16.76
CA GLU A 76 -2.33 9.28 -16.16
C GLU A 76 -2.34 9.17 -14.63
N ALA A 77 -1.31 9.70 -13.97
CA ALA A 77 -1.24 9.69 -12.51
C ALA A 77 -2.44 10.43 -11.90
N PRO A 78 -3.07 9.87 -10.84
CA PRO A 78 -4.17 10.55 -10.17
C PRO A 78 -3.66 11.77 -9.40
N ALA A 79 -4.50 12.81 -9.29
CA ALA A 79 -4.24 13.88 -8.31
C ALA A 79 -4.66 13.46 -6.89
N THR A 80 -5.70 12.64 -6.80
CA THR A 80 -6.23 12.07 -5.56
C THR A 80 -6.80 10.68 -5.87
N PHE A 81 -6.73 9.76 -4.92
CA PHE A 81 -7.38 8.45 -5.05
C PHE A 81 -7.78 7.91 -3.67
N GLU A 82 -8.71 6.97 -3.69
CA GLU A 82 -9.13 6.23 -2.50
C GLU A 82 -8.30 4.94 -2.40
N TRP A 83 -7.75 4.67 -1.22
CA TRP A 83 -6.95 3.49 -0.94
C TRP A 83 -7.55 2.68 0.20
N SER A 84 -7.67 1.37 0.00
CA SER A 84 -8.22 0.46 1.01
C SER A 84 -7.12 0.06 1.98
N GLY A 85 -7.30 0.37 3.26
CA GLY A 85 -6.33 0.07 4.31
C GLY A 85 -6.86 -0.86 5.39
N TRP A 86 -5.95 -1.35 6.23
CA TRP A 86 -6.30 -2.09 7.44
C TRP A 86 -7.06 -1.19 8.41
N GLY A 87 -8.34 -1.50 8.67
CA GLY A 87 -9.18 -0.75 9.59
C GLY A 87 -9.09 -1.27 11.03
N TRP A 88 -10.10 -1.94 11.55
CA TRP A 88 -10.13 -2.40 12.95
C TRP A 88 -10.59 -3.85 13.07
N ALA A 89 -9.97 -4.59 13.97
CA ALA A 89 -10.54 -5.84 14.46
C ALA A 89 -11.66 -5.50 15.45
N LEU A 90 -12.79 -6.19 15.33
CA LEU A 90 -13.80 -6.22 16.37
C LEU A 90 -13.49 -7.32 17.37
N GLN A 91 -13.31 -6.95 18.63
CA GLN A 91 -13.18 -7.88 19.74
C GLN A 91 -14.17 -7.51 20.84
N ASN A 92 -15.17 -8.37 21.06
CA ASN A 92 -16.25 -8.13 22.03
C ASN A 92 -16.99 -6.78 21.80
N GLY A 93 -17.17 -6.38 20.53
CA GLY A 93 -17.79 -5.11 20.16
C GLY A 93 -16.89 -3.87 20.29
N GLU A 94 -15.65 -4.01 20.73
CA GLU A 94 -14.65 -2.95 20.72
C GLU A 94 -13.82 -3.00 19.44
N ARG A 95 -13.52 -1.83 18.86
CA ARG A 95 -12.63 -1.69 17.71
C ARG A 95 -11.20 -1.56 18.20
N ILE A 96 -10.32 -2.40 17.68
CA ILE A 96 -8.87 -2.36 17.91
C ILE A 96 -8.21 -2.19 16.55
N GLU A 97 -7.31 -1.23 16.42
CA GLU A 97 -6.61 -0.95 15.16
C GLU A 97 -5.90 -2.21 14.63
N MET A 98 -5.83 -2.35 13.31
CA MET A 98 -5.08 -3.39 12.60
C MET A 98 -3.99 -2.80 11.71
N ALA A 99 -2.83 -3.43 11.63
CA ALA A 99 -1.84 -3.10 10.61
C ALA A 99 -1.31 -4.37 9.98
N GLY A 100 -0.78 -4.28 8.77
CA GLY A 100 0.06 -5.34 8.21
C GLY A 100 1.34 -5.46 9.03
N GLU A 101 1.99 -6.61 8.93
CA GLU A 101 3.30 -6.80 9.56
C GLU A 101 4.36 -5.97 8.83
N ASP A 102 5.10 -5.16 9.58
CA ASP A 102 6.13 -4.23 9.06
C ASP A 102 5.63 -3.22 8.00
N GLU A 103 4.31 -3.06 7.83
CA GLU A 103 3.70 -2.14 6.87
C GLU A 103 3.26 -0.80 7.51
N PRO A 104 3.32 0.32 6.77
CA PRO A 104 2.58 1.51 7.16
C PRO A 104 1.09 1.22 7.25
N ARG A 105 0.45 1.70 8.31
CA ARG A 105 -1.01 1.65 8.38
C ARG A 105 -1.59 2.60 7.34
N VAL A 106 -0.88 3.67 6.96
CA VAL A 106 -1.29 4.78 6.08
C VAL A 106 -2.24 5.73 6.82
N GLU A 107 -1.70 6.37 7.85
CA GLU A 107 -2.40 7.30 8.74
C GLU A 107 -2.47 8.72 8.19
N VAL A 108 -3.56 9.43 8.51
CA VAL A 108 -3.75 10.83 8.09
C VAL A 108 -2.62 11.73 8.61
N ASP A 109 -2.29 12.76 7.83
CA ASP A 109 -1.21 13.73 8.08
C ASP A 109 0.22 13.18 7.94
N HIS A 110 0.37 11.93 7.49
CA HIS A 110 1.65 11.32 7.11
C HIS A 110 1.81 11.22 5.61
N THR A 111 3.07 11.19 5.18
CA THR A 111 3.47 11.15 3.78
C THR A 111 4.20 9.86 3.46
N TYR A 112 3.96 9.34 2.26
CA TYR A 112 4.44 8.03 1.80
C TYR A 112 4.96 8.13 0.37
N VAL A 113 5.90 7.26 0.02
CA VAL A 113 6.20 6.94 -1.38
C VAL A 113 5.45 5.68 -1.77
N MET A 114 4.64 5.75 -2.83
CA MET A 114 3.78 4.64 -3.25
C MET A 114 4.03 4.27 -4.71
N ALA A 115 4.27 2.99 -5.00
CA ALA A 115 4.26 2.47 -6.36
C ALA A 115 2.83 2.09 -6.77
N LEU A 116 2.25 2.85 -7.69
CA LEU A 116 0.84 2.78 -8.04
C LEU A 116 0.60 2.00 -9.33
N VAL A 117 -0.44 1.18 -9.31
CA VAL A 117 -1.00 0.51 -10.48
C VAL A 117 -2.50 0.77 -10.56
N HIS A 118 -2.99 1.02 -11.78
CA HIS A 118 -4.42 1.11 -12.01
C HIS A 118 -5.01 -0.27 -12.27
N GLU A 119 -5.98 -0.67 -11.44
CA GLU A 119 -6.79 -1.87 -11.64
C GLU A 119 -8.06 -1.53 -12.43
N PRO A 120 -8.39 -2.29 -13.48
CA PRO A 120 -9.63 -2.09 -14.21
C PRO A 120 -10.85 -2.46 -13.37
N GLU A 121 -12.00 -1.93 -13.76
CA GLU A 121 -13.28 -2.39 -13.21
C GLU A 121 -13.52 -3.87 -13.54
N PHE A 122 -14.23 -4.57 -12.66
CA PHE A 122 -14.60 -5.97 -12.88
C PHE A 122 -15.88 -6.34 -12.14
N THR A 123 -16.52 -7.41 -12.59
CA THR A 123 -17.68 -8.00 -11.92
C THR A 123 -17.31 -9.38 -11.37
N ASP A 124 -17.58 -9.62 -10.09
CA ASP A 124 -17.49 -10.95 -9.47
C ASP A 124 -18.75 -11.27 -8.68
N GLY A 125 -19.30 -12.47 -8.88
CA GLY A 125 -20.54 -12.90 -8.20
C GLY A 125 -21.77 -12.00 -8.45
N GLY A 126 -21.76 -11.19 -9.51
CA GLY A 126 -22.81 -10.18 -9.78
C GLY A 126 -22.64 -8.86 -9.01
N THR A 127 -21.49 -8.66 -8.36
CA THR A 127 -21.09 -7.39 -7.74
C THR A 127 -20.09 -6.69 -8.65
N ASP A 128 -20.38 -5.42 -8.98
CA ASP A 128 -19.48 -4.59 -9.78
C ASP A 128 -18.49 -3.86 -8.88
N TYR A 129 -17.20 -4.04 -9.17
CA TYR A 129 -16.09 -3.36 -8.52
C TYR A 129 -15.54 -2.31 -9.48
N PRO A 130 -15.56 -1.01 -9.10
CA PRO A 130 -15.07 0.03 -9.98
C PRO A 130 -13.56 -0.05 -10.16
N ALA A 131 -13.07 0.51 -11.26
CA ALA A 131 -11.65 0.73 -11.46
C ALA A 131 -11.07 1.59 -10.33
N LYS A 132 -9.83 1.33 -9.94
CA LYS A 132 -9.18 2.00 -8.82
C LYS A 132 -7.66 2.03 -8.95
N TRP A 133 -7.05 2.99 -8.27
CA TRP A 133 -5.62 2.99 -8.01
C TRP A 133 -5.33 2.18 -6.74
N VAL A 134 -4.30 1.35 -6.79
CA VAL A 134 -3.79 0.59 -5.66
C VAL A 134 -2.27 0.64 -5.65
N SER A 135 -1.66 0.30 -4.52
CA SER A 135 -0.24 -0.05 -4.46
C SER A 135 0.01 -1.45 -5.04
N LEU A 136 1.26 -1.81 -5.34
CA LEU A 136 1.61 -3.15 -5.80
C LEU A 136 1.41 -4.22 -4.70
N GLY A 137 1.65 -3.83 -3.45
CA GLY A 137 1.58 -4.65 -2.24
C GLY A 137 2.20 -3.93 -1.04
N SER A 138 2.46 -4.66 0.05
CA SER A 138 3.07 -4.15 1.30
C SER A 138 4.33 -3.34 1.04
N ASP A 139 5.31 -3.96 0.36
CA ASP A 139 6.67 -3.44 0.19
C ASP A 139 6.76 -2.36 -0.90
N SER A 140 5.61 -1.83 -1.32
CA SER A 140 5.51 -0.74 -2.31
C SER A 140 4.96 0.56 -1.73
N ILE A 141 4.86 0.63 -0.40
CA ILE A 141 4.46 1.81 0.35
C ILE A 141 5.55 2.08 1.38
N ILE A 142 6.37 3.10 1.13
CA ILE A 142 7.49 3.44 2.01
C ILE A 142 7.11 4.68 2.84
N PRO A 143 7.21 4.66 4.18
CA PRO A 143 7.08 5.85 5.01
C PRO A 143 8.04 6.95 4.57
N TYR A 144 7.55 8.18 4.42
CA TYR A 144 8.36 9.31 3.97
C TYR A 144 7.78 10.64 4.47
N ASP A 145 7.97 10.96 5.75
CA ASP A 145 7.59 12.26 6.33
C ASP A 145 8.53 13.42 5.91
N GLY A 146 8.94 13.41 4.63
CA GLY A 146 9.64 14.51 3.96
C GLY A 146 11.15 14.61 4.20
N THR A 147 11.75 13.64 4.89
CA THR A 147 13.20 13.63 5.17
C THR A 147 13.94 12.52 4.41
N GLU A 148 13.70 11.27 4.80
CA GLU A 148 14.39 10.08 4.33
C GLU A 148 13.36 8.94 4.23
N LEU A 149 13.56 8.04 3.27
CA LEU A 149 12.72 6.86 3.11
C LEU A 149 12.83 5.96 4.35
N GLY A 150 11.70 5.44 4.82
CA GLY A 150 11.59 4.66 6.06
C GLY A 150 11.41 5.51 7.33
N VAL A 151 11.33 6.85 7.23
CA VAL A 151 10.96 7.74 8.34
C VAL A 151 9.49 8.13 8.19
N GLY A 152 8.71 7.93 9.26
CA GLY A 152 7.29 8.28 9.30
C GLY A 152 6.46 7.24 10.02
N GLU A 153 5.18 7.16 9.69
CA GLU A 153 4.27 6.20 10.31
C GLU A 153 4.48 4.78 9.77
N VAL A 154 4.62 3.83 10.69
CA VAL A 154 4.67 2.39 10.47
C VAL A 154 3.79 1.71 11.51
N GLN A 155 2.87 0.84 11.09
CA GLN A 155 1.98 0.08 11.97
C GLN A 155 1.30 0.93 13.06
N GLY A 156 0.80 2.12 12.72
CA GLY A 156 0.13 3.06 13.61
C GLY A 156 1.06 3.83 14.55
N ALA A 157 2.38 3.71 14.40
CA ALA A 157 3.37 4.38 15.24
C ALA A 157 4.37 5.18 14.41
N VAL A 158 4.70 6.38 14.87
CA VAL A 158 5.69 7.24 14.19
C VAL A 158 7.11 6.82 14.55
N GLN A 159 7.89 6.51 13.53
CA GLN A 159 9.33 6.26 13.60
C GLN A 159 10.09 7.53 13.23
N SER A 160 11.01 7.97 14.08
CA SER A 160 11.82 9.18 13.85
C SER A 160 13.10 8.92 13.05
N GLU A 161 13.46 7.66 12.87
CA GLU A 161 14.67 7.20 12.19
C GLU A 161 14.30 5.95 11.37
N PRO A 162 14.95 5.73 10.22
CA PRO A 162 14.72 4.52 9.43
C PRO A 162 15.21 3.29 10.21
N LYS A 163 14.45 2.20 10.11
CA LYS A 163 14.86 0.90 10.66
C LYS A 163 16.05 0.37 9.86
N ALA A 164 16.99 -0.28 10.55
CA ALA A 164 18.10 -0.96 9.90
C ALA A 164 17.69 -2.40 9.57
N HIS A 165 17.91 -2.82 8.32
CA HIS A 165 17.52 -4.14 7.82
C HIS A 165 18.76 -5.00 7.52
N ASP A 166 18.63 -6.31 7.72
CA ASP A 166 19.66 -7.28 7.37
C ASP A 166 19.55 -7.60 5.88
N GLN A 167 20.58 -7.27 5.10
CA GLN A 167 20.61 -7.47 3.64
C GLN A 167 20.58 -8.96 3.25
N ASP A 168 20.91 -9.86 4.18
CA ASP A 168 20.85 -11.30 3.97
C ASP A 168 19.48 -11.90 4.40
N ALA A 169 18.53 -11.07 4.85
CA ALA A 169 17.19 -11.52 5.23
C ALA A 169 16.42 -12.04 4.00
N VAL A 170 15.56 -13.04 4.23
CA VAL A 170 14.82 -13.72 3.14
C VAL A 170 13.74 -12.81 2.54
N ASP A 171 13.26 -11.87 3.34
CA ASP A 171 12.25 -10.85 3.06
C ASP A 171 12.86 -9.48 2.71
N PHE A 172 14.18 -9.39 2.50
CA PHE A 172 14.82 -8.13 2.15
C PHE A 172 14.29 -7.57 0.82
N SER A 173 13.69 -6.39 0.87
CA SER A 173 13.02 -5.74 -0.26
C SER A 173 13.70 -4.42 -0.69
N LEU A 174 13.19 -3.81 -1.76
CA LEU A 174 13.62 -2.49 -2.22
C LEU A 174 13.34 -1.42 -1.15
N GLU A 175 12.25 -1.53 -0.41
CA GLU A 175 11.96 -0.64 0.71
C GLU A 175 13.12 -0.66 1.72
N ASP A 176 13.54 -1.87 2.12
CA ASP A 176 14.63 -2.05 3.07
C ASP A 176 15.96 -1.51 2.54
N GLU A 177 16.25 -1.71 1.25
CA GLU A 177 17.43 -1.15 0.59
C GLU A 177 17.42 0.38 0.61
N MET A 178 16.23 0.98 0.49
CA MET A 178 16.04 2.42 0.43
C MET A 178 15.92 3.07 1.81
N ALA A 179 15.82 2.31 2.90
CA ALA A 179 15.77 2.85 4.25
C ALA A 179 16.95 3.82 4.53
N GLY A 180 16.62 5.05 4.93
CA GLY A 180 17.57 6.13 5.18
C GLY A 180 18.11 6.85 3.94
N LYS A 181 17.58 6.56 2.75
CA LYS A 181 17.95 7.21 1.49
C LYS A 181 16.97 8.31 1.10
N GLY A 182 17.39 9.13 0.14
CA GLY A 182 16.50 10.12 -0.49
C GLY A 182 15.65 9.52 -1.61
N VAL A 183 14.52 10.17 -1.92
CA VAL A 183 13.66 9.79 -3.05
C VAL A 183 14.41 9.79 -4.39
N ASP A 184 15.39 10.69 -4.58
CA ASP A 184 16.23 10.72 -5.79
C ASP A 184 17.04 9.43 -5.98
N GLU A 185 17.46 8.76 -4.90
CA GLU A 185 18.18 7.48 -4.98
C GLU A 185 17.25 6.35 -5.39
N LEU A 186 16.01 6.33 -4.87
CA LEU A 186 14.98 5.41 -5.33
C LEU A 186 14.69 5.63 -6.83
N VAL A 187 14.50 6.88 -7.26
CA VAL A 187 14.27 7.21 -8.67
C VAL A 187 15.46 6.77 -9.55
N ALA A 188 16.69 6.92 -9.07
CA ALA A 188 17.86 6.42 -9.79
C ALA A 188 17.83 4.89 -9.92
N ALA A 189 17.53 4.17 -8.84
CA ALA A 189 17.40 2.71 -8.85
C ALA A 189 16.32 2.23 -9.82
N LEU A 190 15.15 2.89 -9.85
CA LEU A 190 14.08 2.60 -10.79
C LEU A 190 14.49 2.86 -12.24
N ASN A 191 15.22 3.94 -12.52
CA ASN A 191 15.67 4.24 -13.88
C ASN A 191 16.77 3.29 -14.38
N ASP A 192 17.57 2.73 -13.47
CA ASP A 192 18.61 1.75 -13.80
C ASP A 192 18.05 0.33 -13.94
N ALA A 193 16.87 0.06 -13.35
CA ALA A 193 16.19 -1.22 -13.45
C ALA A 193 15.68 -1.50 -14.88
N THR A 194 15.77 -2.76 -15.29
CA THR A 194 15.18 -3.22 -16.56
C THR A 194 13.83 -3.86 -16.25
N PRO A 195 12.70 -3.36 -16.79
CA PRO A 195 11.41 -4.00 -16.61
C PRO A 195 11.40 -5.44 -17.12
N GLY A 196 10.85 -6.34 -16.32
CA GLY A 196 10.55 -7.70 -16.70
C GLY A 196 9.34 -7.81 -17.62
N THR A 197 8.87 -9.03 -17.83
CA THR A 197 7.60 -9.25 -18.54
C THR A 197 6.44 -9.11 -17.58
N ARG A 198 5.60 -8.11 -17.80
CA ARG A 198 4.39 -7.90 -17.01
C ARG A 198 3.41 -9.07 -17.16
N GLY A 199 3.17 -9.78 -16.07
CA GLY A 199 2.08 -10.75 -15.98
C GLY A 199 0.74 -10.11 -15.60
N ASP A 200 -0.35 -10.83 -15.86
CA ASP A 200 -1.66 -10.51 -15.31
C ASP A 200 -1.79 -11.16 -13.93
N PHE A 201 -1.91 -10.35 -12.88
CA PHE A 201 -2.09 -10.83 -11.51
C PHE A 201 -3.51 -10.50 -11.06
N GLY A 202 -4.25 -11.54 -10.66
CA GLY A 202 -5.64 -11.44 -10.24
C GLY A 202 -6.51 -12.65 -10.59
N PRO A 203 -7.80 -12.66 -10.17
CA PRO A 203 -8.73 -13.61 -10.74
C PRO A 203 -8.66 -13.47 -12.26
N VAL A 204 -8.57 -14.60 -12.98
CA VAL A 204 -8.55 -14.61 -14.44
C VAL A 204 -9.77 -13.82 -14.89
N TRP A 205 -9.54 -12.59 -15.38
CA TRP A 205 -10.59 -11.72 -15.86
C TRP A 205 -11.29 -12.50 -16.96
N ARG A 206 -12.47 -13.05 -16.67
CA ARG A 206 -13.32 -13.56 -17.73
C ARG A 206 -13.76 -12.32 -18.49
N THR A 207 -13.02 -11.99 -19.54
CA THR A 207 -13.61 -11.24 -20.64
C THR A 207 -14.75 -12.11 -21.14
N ASP A 208 -15.98 -11.66 -20.94
CA ASP A 208 -17.18 -12.36 -21.36
C ASP A 208 -17.07 -12.87 -22.81
N ASP A 209 -17.45 -14.13 -23.01
CA ASP A 209 -17.92 -14.67 -24.30
C ASP A 209 -19.38 -14.23 -24.53
#